data_AF-A0A2V3J6Z5-F1
#
_entry.id   AF-A0A2V3J6Z5-F1
#
_cell.length_a   1.000
_cell.length_b   1.000
_cell.length_c   1.000
_cell.angle_alpha   90.00
_cell.angle_beta   90.00
_cell.angle_gamma   90.00
#
_symmetry.space_group_name_H-M   'P 1'
#
loop_
_entity.id
_entity.type
_entity.pdbx_description
1 polymer ?
#
loop_
_entity_poly.entity_id
_entity_poly.type
_entity_poly.pdbx_seq_one_letter_code
_entity_poly.pdbx_strand_id
1 'polypeptide(L)' 'KIVAARQGNIMALAFHPELTGDRRIHHYFLDTFL' A
#
# COMPACT_ATOMS: atom_id res chain seq x y z
N LYS A 1 -13.56 9.42 -3.16
CA LYS A 1 -12.56 9.05 -4.20
C LYS A 1 -11.73 7.88 -3.64
N ILE A 2 -11.58 6.77 -4.37
CA ILE A 2 -10.81 5.61 -3.90
C ILE A 2 -9.37 5.77 -4.40
N VAL A 3 -8.39 5.59 -3.52
CA VAL A 3 -6.94 5.79 -3.83
C VAL A 3 -6.07 4.59 -3.52
N ALA A 4 -6.64 3.58 -2.86
CA ALA A 4 -6.01 2.31 -2.56
C ALA A 4 -7.08 1.21 -2.66
N ALA A 5 -6.70 0.04 -3.17
CA ALA A 5 -7.55 -1.14 -3.27
C ALA A 5 -6.74 -2.40 -2.90
N ARG A 6 -7.43 -3.42 -2.39
CA ARG A 6 -6.84 -4.72 -2.06
C ARG A 6 -7.77 -5.84 -2.53
N GLN A 7 -7.19 -6.87 -3.13
CA GLN A 7 -7.88 -8.11 -3.49
C GLN A 7 -6.98 -9.30 -3.13
N GLY A 8 -7.38 -10.09 -2.14
CA GLY A 8 -6.56 -11.20 -1.64
C GLY A 8 -5.18 -10.70 -1.18
N ASN A 9 -4.13 -11.22 -1.80
CA ASN A 9 -2.72 -10.87 -1.57
C ASN A 9 -2.18 -9.74 -2.47
N ILE A 10 -3.06 -9.07 -3.24
CA ILE A 10 -2.68 -7.99 -4.16
C ILE A 10 -3.14 -6.65 -3.60
N MET A 11 -2.27 -5.65 -3.66
CA MET A 11 -2.55 -4.26 -3.30
C MET A 11 -2.24 -3.32 -4.46
N ALA A 12 -3.13 -2.35 -4.71
CA ALA A 12 -2.96 -1.33 -5.74
C ALA A 12 -3.12 0.07 -5.12
N LEU A 13 -2.26 0.99 -5.53
CA LEU A 13 -2.25 2.40 -5.10
C LEU A 13 -2.36 3.31 -6.32
N ALA A 14 -3.14 4.38 -6.21
CA ALA A 14 -3.27 5.41 -7.24
C ALA A 14 -2.21 6.52 -7.13
N PHE A 15 -1.18 6.30 -6.31
CA PHE A 15 -0.12 7.25 -6.00
C PHE A 15 1.20 6.52 -5.72
N HIS A 16 2.28 7.30 -5.71
CA HIS A 16 3.65 6.84 -5.47
C HIS A 16 4.02 7.00 -3.98
N PRO A 17 3.89 5.96 -3.14
CA PRO A 17 4.20 6.07 -1.71
C PRO A 17 5.68 6.38 -1.43
N GLU A 18 6.58 6.06 -2.36
CA GLU A 18 8.03 6.26 -2.30
C GLU A 18 8.45 7.73 -2.42
N LEU A 19 7.58 8.61 -2.93
CA LEU A 19 7.88 10.04 -3.05
C LEU A 19 7.79 10.80 -1.71
N THR A 20 7.45 10.09 -0.63
CA THR A 20 7.42 10.62 0.74
C THR A 20 8.28 9.75 1.66
N GLY A 21 8.67 10.28 2.81
CA GLY A 21 9.35 9.48 3.84
C GLY A 21 8.44 8.55 4.65
N ASP A 22 7.13 8.53 4.37
CA ASP A 22 6.15 7.77 5.13
C ASP A 22 6.13 6.29 4.70
N ARG A 23 6.40 5.40 5.65
CA ARG A 23 6.53 3.96 5.42
C ARG A 23 5.31 3.15 5.84
N ARG A 24 4.22 3.79 6.30
CA ARG A 24 3.04 3.08 6.84
C ARG A 24 2.43 2.09 5.86
N ILE A 25 2.31 2.46 4.58
CA ILE A 25 1.74 1.56 3.56
C ILE A 25 2.69 0.39 3.24
N HIS A 26 4.00 0.63 3.33
CA HIS A 26 5.01 -0.42 3.14
C HIS A 26 4.95 -1.44 4.29
N HIS A 27 4.86 -0.97 5.55
CA HIS A 27 4.66 -1.85 6.70
C HIS A 27 3.33 -2.59 6.61
N TYR A 28 2.25 -1.90 6.26
CA TYR A 28 0.95 -2.54 6.08
C TYR A 28 1.00 -3.64 5.01
N PHE A 29 1.69 -3.43 3.89
CA PHE A 29 1.90 -4.47 2.89
C PHE A 29 2.64 -5.68 3.51
N LEU A 30 3.77 -5.47 4.18
CA LEU A 30 4.54 -6.56 4.77
C LEU A 30 3.74 -7.34 5.83
N ASP A 31 3.09 -6.66 6.77
CA ASP A 31 2.34 -7.29 7.86
C ASP A 31 1.10 -8.08 7.39
N THR A 32 0.59 -7.72 6.21
CA THR A 32 -0.67 -8.26 5.68
C THR A 32 -0.47 -9.39 4.68
N PHE A 33 0.72 -9.48 4.08
CA PHE A 33 1.03 -10.43 3.00
C PHE A 33 2.19 -11.39 3.32
N LEU A 34 3.00 -11.12 4.35
CA LEU A 34 3.95 -12.06 4.94
C LEU A 34 3.37 -12.66 6.24
#